data_AF-A0A542FU99-F1
#
_entry.id   AF-A0A542FU99-F1
#
_cell.length_a   1.000
_cell.length_b   1.000
_cell.length_c   1.000
_cell.angle_alpha   90.00
_cell.angle_beta   90.00
_cell.angle_gamma   90.00
#
_symmetry.space_group_name_H-M   'P 1'
#
loop_
_entity.id
_entity.type
_entity.pdbx_description
1 polymer ?
#
loop_
_entity_poly.entity_id
_entity_poly.type
_entity_poly.pdbx_seq_one_letter_code
_entity_poly.pdbx_strand_id
1 'polypeptide(L)'
;MTAPGHPEESPVRDAGTSSLLRAAIWVAIGALIAAAIVCVVWLFVGSQDGIIGKAFLTILLLVAFSGAAILDAHLAPRRPAWFALSSMIGWVALLLIGAVMIWMPERAYFASFTRFIQFLLIVLIVQLALLHLRLFVKASQRYVTGFTRTVTVVTIALVVGLAALLMAPLVLWEYVDFRDLYWRFVVAAAILAAVGSTLIPLVNVLFAPKKERAATPPFAHVPAAPMGHAPALAAGGYPPAADAAAPEAHAGEPELLPWPTYVDGVTPLPYMPDGQPDWGAYYSGDPSPGAQVFGPIHPPAPAPQPEAPQNHPVPPQPGFQNFPPPQAPPGYDGFPPPPPLPPRP
;
A
#
# COMPACT_ATOMS: atom_id res chain seq x y z
N MET A 1 18.06 -13.39 -68.47
CA MET A 1 18.73 -12.39 -67.63
C MET A 1 17.82 -11.17 -67.53
N THR A 2 17.84 -10.50 -66.37
CA THR A 2 17.16 -9.26 -65.94
C THR A 2 15.76 -9.34 -65.29
N ALA A 3 15.77 -9.34 -63.95
CA ALA A 3 15.03 -8.47 -63.00
C ALA A 3 15.39 -8.92 -61.55
N PRO A 4 15.27 -8.12 -60.46
CA PRO A 4 14.58 -6.81 -60.34
C PRO A 4 15.43 -5.70 -59.68
N GLY A 5 14.92 -4.46 -59.79
CA GLY A 5 15.52 -3.26 -59.22
C GLY A 5 15.41 -3.16 -57.70
N HIS A 6 16.38 -2.48 -57.11
CA HIS A 6 16.34 -1.99 -55.74
C HIS A 6 15.37 -0.80 -55.64
N PRO A 7 14.38 -0.81 -54.74
CA PRO A 7 13.72 0.42 -54.33
C PRO A 7 14.68 1.21 -53.42
N GLU A 8 15.04 2.42 -53.83
CA GLU A 8 15.73 3.37 -52.95
C GLU A 8 14.80 3.79 -51.81
N GLU A 9 15.14 3.35 -50.61
CA GLU A 9 14.48 3.70 -49.37
C GLU A 9 14.76 5.18 -49.06
N SER A 10 13.71 6.00 -49.04
CA SER A 10 13.80 7.46 -48.92
C SER A 10 14.13 7.92 -47.49
N PRO A 11 15.32 8.50 -47.20
CA PRO A 11 15.73 8.95 -45.85
C PRO A 11 15.09 10.27 -45.39
N VAL A 12 14.10 10.79 -46.14
CA VAL A 12 13.61 12.17 -45.98
C VAL A 12 12.57 12.31 -44.85
N ARG A 13 11.88 11.24 -44.43
CA ARG A 13 10.82 11.32 -43.41
C ARG A 13 11.33 11.46 -41.97
N ASP A 14 12.47 10.90 -41.62
CA ASP A 14 12.98 10.95 -40.23
C ASP A 14 13.66 12.29 -39.87
N ALA A 15 14.26 12.94 -40.86
CA ALA A 15 14.89 14.25 -40.68
C ALA A 15 13.87 15.34 -40.30
N GLY A 16 12.67 15.31 -40.91
CA GLY A 16 11.60 16.30 -40.66
C GLY A 16 11.00 16.22 -39.25
N THR A 17 10.86 15.02 -38.69
CA THR A 17 10.30 14.84 -37.34
C THR A 17 11.26 15.36 -36.25
N SER A 18 12.56 15.18 -36.45
CA SER A 18 13.60 15.66 -35.53
C SER A 18 13.75 17.19 -35.52
N SER A 19 13.55 17.85 -36.66
CA SER A 19 13.61 19.31 -36.77
C SER A 19 12.36 19.98 -36.18
N LEU A 20 11.19 19.37 -36.36
CA LEU A 20 9.93 19.80 -35.72
C LEU A 20 9.98 19.66 -34.20
N LEU A 21 10.51 18.55 -33.66
CA LEU A 21 10.67 18.37 -32.21
C LEU A 21 11.64 19.40 -31.62
N ARG A 22 12.77 19.65 -32.29
CA ARG A 22 13.74 20.67 -31.86
C ARG A 22 13.14 22.07 -31.92
N ALA A 23 12.38 22.39 -32.97
CA ALA A 23 11.66 23.66 -33.07
C ALA A 23 10.61 23.81 -31.96
N ALA A 24 9.85 22.75 -31.67
CA ALA A 24 8.87 22.75 -30.58
C ALA A 24 9.53 22.96 -29.21
N ILE A 25 10.68 22.34 -28.95
CA ILE A 25 11.46 22.55 -27.71
C ILE A 25 11.95 24.00 -27.61
N TRP A 26 12.49 24.57 -28.70
CA TRP A 26 12.91 25.97 -28.73
C TRP A 26 11.77 26.95 -28.53
N VAL A 27 10.60 26.68 -29.12
CA VAL A 27 9.37 27.47 -28.91
C VAL A 27 8.88 27.34 -27.47
N ALA A 28 8.92 26.15 -26.87
CA ALA A 28 8.54 25.95 -25.48
C ALA A 28 9.48 26.71 -24.52
N ILE A 29 10.80 26.66 -24.75
CA ILE A 29 11.77 27.44 -23.97
C ILE A 29 11.54 28.94 -24.15
N GLY A 30 11.31 29.40 -25.39
CA GLY A 30 11.01 30.80 -25.68
C GLY A 30 9.72 31.29 -25.01
N ALA A 31 8.65 30.49 -25.06
CA ALA A 31 7.39 30.79 -24.39
C ALA A 31 7.54 30.81 -22.86
N LEU A 32 8.34 29.90 -22.30
CA LEU A 32 8.64 29.88 -20.86
C LEU A 32 9.38 31.16 -20.42
N ILE A 33 10.39 31.58 -21.18
CA ILE A 33 11.16 32.80 -20.90
C ILE A 33 10.28 34.06 -21.06
N ALA A 34 9.47 34.13 -22.11
CA ALA A 34 8.53 35.23 -22.32
C ALA A 34 7.50 35.33 -21.19
N ALA A 35 6.95 34.19 -20.74
CA ALA A 35 6.04 34.14 -19.59
C ALA A 35 6.72 34.63 -18.30
N ALA A 36 7.99 34.25 -18.07
CA ALA A 36 8.77 34.73 -16.94
C ALA A 36 9.00 36.24 -16.99
N ILE A 37 9.31 36.80 -18.16
CA ILE A 37 9.51 38.25 -18.34
C ILE A 37 8.19 39.01 -18.14
N VAL A 38 7.07 38.52 -18.69
CA VAL A 38 5.75 39.11 -18.46
C VAL A 38 5.41 39.10 -16.97
N CYS A 39 5.72 38.01 -16.28
CA CYS A 39 5.55 37.90 -14.83
C CYS A 39 6.37 38.97 -14.08
N VAL A 40 7.64 39.17 -14.44
CA VAL A 40 8.51 40.19 -13.85
C VAL A 40 8.01 41.60 -14.15
N VAL A 41 7.61 41.89 -15.39
CA VAL A 41 7.09 43.21 -15.77
C VAL A 41 5.80 43.51 -15.02
N TRP A 42 4.91 42.53 -14.85
CA TRP A 42 3.68 42.69 -14.08
C TRP A 42 3.93 42.94 -12.59
N LEU A 43 5.05 42.49 -12.02
CA LEU A 43 5.45 42.84 -10.66
C LEU A 43 5.78 44.33 -10.50
N PHE A 44 6.26 44.99 -11.55
CA PHE A 44 6.68 46.39 -11.49
C PHE A 44 5.57 47.39 -11.85
N VAL A 45 4.50 46.97 -12.53
CA VAL A 45 3.51 47.88 -13.13
C VAL A 45 2.21 48.05 -12.30
N GLY A 46 2.01 47.26 -11.24
CA GLY A 46 0.77 47.26 -10.44
C GLY A 46 0.59 48.47 -9.51
N SER A 47 0.25 49.63 -10.05
CA SER A 47 -0.03 50.87 -9.30
C SER A 47 -1.44 50.96 -8.67
N GLN A 48 -2.28 49.92 -8.80
CA GLN A 48 -3.61 49.82 -8.18
C GLN A 48 -3.62 48.78 -7.07
N ASP A 49 -3.31 49.19 -5.83
CA ASP A 49 -3.59 48.49 -4.56
C ASP A 49 -3.33 46.97 -4.51
N GLY A 50 -2.37 46.46 -5.30
CA GLY A 50 -1.99 45.05 -5.31
C GLY A 50 -3.08 44.07 -5.81
N ILE A 51 -4.24 44.52 -6.29
CA ILE A 51 -5.35 43.65 -6.72
C ILE A 51 -4.92 42.73 -7.88
N ILE A 52 -4.18 43.30 -8.83
CA ILE A 52 -3.63 42.57 -9.97
C ILE A 52 -2.66 41.48 -9.51
N GLY A 53 -1.79 41.79 -8.53
CA GLY A 53 -0.86 40.82 -7.94
C GLY A 53 -1.59 39.67 -7.24
N LYS A 54 -2.67 39.95 -6.50
CA LYS A 54 -3.51 38.95 -5.84
C LYS A 54 -4.20 38.01 -6.83
N ALA A 55 -4.75 38.56 -7.91
CA ALA A 55 -5.37 37.76 -8.98
C ALA A 55 -4.35 36.80 -9.62
N PHE A 56 -3.15 37.29 -9.94
CA PHE A 56 -2.09 36.46 -10.49
C PHE A 56 -1.61 35.36 -9.52
N LEU A 57 -1.41 35.70 -8.24
CA LEU A 57 -1.01 34.75 -7.20
C LEU A 57 -2.08 33.67 -6.99
N THR A 58 -3.35 34.00 -7.16
CA THR A 58 -4.46 33.03 -7.12
C THR A 58 -4.38 32.05 -8.30
N ILE A 59 -4.08 32.54 -9.50
CA ILE A 59 -3.86 31.66 -10.68
C ILE A 59 -2.66 30.74 -10.44
N LEU A 60 -1.55 31.28 -9.94
CA LEU A 60 -0.35 30.49 -9.61
C LEU A 60 -0.67 29.42 -8.56
N LEU A 61 -1.42 29.77 -7.52
CA LEU A 61 -1.88 28.83 -6.49
C LEU A 61 -2.72 27.69 -7.10
N LEU A 62 -3.64 28.00 -8.01
CA LEU A 62 -4.46 27.01 -8.71
C LEU A 62 -3.62 26.11 -9.62
N VAL A 63 -2.66 26.67 -10.35
CA VAL A 63 -1.72 25.90 -11.18
C VAL A 63 -0.88 24.96 -10.33
N ALA A 64 -0.34 25.44 -9.19
CA ALA A 64 0.43 24.63 -8.27
C ALA A 64 -0.40 23.49 -7.67
N PHE A 65 -1.63 23.78 -7.24
CA PHE A 65 -2.58 22.77 -6.75
C PHE A 65 -2.92 21.73 -7.83
N SER A 66 -3.21 22.18 -9.05
CA SER A 66 -3.49 21.27 -10.17
C SER A 66 -2.31 20.38 -10.50
N GLY A 67 -1.09 20.92 -10.54
CA GLY A 67 0.13 20.16 -10.77
C GLY A 67 0.37 19.12 -9.67
N ALA A 68 0.14 19.50 -8.42
CA ALA A 68 0.22 18.60 -7.28
C ALA A 68 -0.83 17.48 -7.32
N ALA A 69 -2.08 17.79 -7.69
CA ALA A 69 -3.15 16.81 -7.83
C ALA A 69 -2.87 15.80 -8.95
N ILE A 70 -2.32 16.26 -10.08
CA ILE A 70 -1.89 15.38 -11.18
C ILE A 70 -0.75 14.48 -10.70
N LEU A 71 0.25 15.03 -10.00
CA LEU A 71 1.35 14.24 -9.46
C LEU A 71 0.83 13.16 -8.49
N ASP A 72 -0.09 13.51 -7.59
CA ASP A 72 -0.70 12.56 -6.65
C ASP A 72 -1.50 11.46 -7.38
N ALA A 73 -2.23 11.80 -8.45
CA ALA A 73 -2.97 10.84 -9.28
C ALA A 73 -2.04 9.81 -9.95
N HIS A 74 -0.83 10.21 -10.37
CA HIS A 74 0.17 9.27 -10.90
C HIS A 74 0.75 8.33 -9.84
N LEU A 75 0.73 8.72 -8.55
CA LEU A 75 1.17 7.90 -7.44
C LEU A 75 0.08 6.96 -6.88
N ALA A 76 -1.19 7.18 -7.25
CA ALA A 76 -2.35 6.43 -6.76
C ALA A 76 -2.40 4.93 -7.11
N PRO A 77 -1.91 4.42 -8.27
CA PRO A 77 -2.09 3.01 -8.65
C PRO A 77 -1.41 1.98 -7.74
N ARG A 78 -0.56 2.42 -6.80
CA ARG A 78 0.20 1.54 -5.89
C ARG A 78 -0.07 1.80 -4.40
N ARG A 79 -1.11 2.55 -4.01
CA ARG A 79 -1.32 2.96 -2.61
C ARG A 79 -2.71 2.66 -2.04
N PRO A 80 -2.82 2.40 -0.73
CA PRO A 80 -4.10 2.25 -0.03
C PRO A 80 -4.93 3.54 -0.11
N ALA A 81 -6.24 3.40 -0.31
CA ALA A 81 -7.18 4.51 -0.58
C ALA A 81 -7.18 5.62 0.49
N TRP A 82 -6.98 5.27 1.76
CA TRP A 82 -6.91 6.26 2.85
C TRP A 82 -5.73 7.23 2.74
N PHE A 83 -4.64 6.82 2.07
CA PHE A 83 -3.49 7.68 1.82
C PHE A 83 -3.81 8.77 0.78
N ALA A 84 -4.52 8.41 -0.29
CA ALA A 84 -4.97 9.35 -1.30
C ALA A 84 -5.92 10.39 -0.68
N LEU A 85 -6.83 9.96 0.20
CA LEU A 85 -7.73 10.86 0.91
C LEU A 85 -6.97 11.89 1.78
N SER A 86 -5.97 11.43 2.53
CA SER A 86 -5.17 12.32 3.40
C SER A 86 -4.34 13.32 2.60
N SER A 87 -3.75 12.88 1.49
CA SER A 87 -3.01 13.76 0.55
C SER A 87 -3.94 14.81 -0.06
N MET A 88 -5.11 14.39 -0.54
CA MET A 88 -6.11 15.28 -1.12
C MET A 88 -6.60 16.34 -0.12
N ILE A 89 -6.89 15.93 1.12
CA ILE A 89 -7.26 16.86 2.20
C ILE A 89 -6.14 17.86 2.46
N GLY A 90 -4.87 17.42 2.49
CA GLY A 90 -3.71 18.30 2.65
C GLY A 90 -3.60 19.34 1.55
N TRP A 91 -3.75 18.94 0.29
CA TRP A 91 -3.71 19.86 -0.86
C TRP A 91 -4.87 20.85 -0.85
N VAL A 92 -6.09 20.40 -0.52
CA VAL A 92 -7.26 21.27 -0.40
C VAL A 92 -7.08 22.27 0.74
N ALA A 93 -6.56 21.84 1.89
CA ALA A 93 -6.26 22.74 3.01
C ALA A 93 -5.23 23.80 2.61
N LEU A 94 -4.15 23.43 1.92
CA LEU A 94 -3.15 24.37 1.41
C LEU A 94 -3.74 25.38 0.42
N LEU A 95 -4.63 24.94 -0.48
CA LEU A 95 -5.34 25.84 -1.39
C LEU A 95 -6.19 26.85 -0.60
N LEU A 96 -6.97 26.39 0.38
CA LEU A 96 -7.82 27.27 1.18
C LEU A 96 -7.00 28.27 1.99
N ILE A 97 -5.95 27.81 2.68
CA ILE A 97 -5.04 28.67 3.46
C ILE A 97 -4.35 29.69 2.55
N GLY A 98 -3.85 29.23 1.39
CA GLY A 98 -3.24 30.10 0.38
C GLY A 98 -4.22 31.18 -0.07
N ALA A 99 -5.43 30.80 -0.47
CA ALA A 99 -6.45 31.75 -0.91
C ALA A 99 -6.77 32.79 0.16
N VAL A 100 -6.92 32.37 1.42
CA VAL A 100 -7.15 33.29 2.55
C VAL A 100 -5.97 34.24 2.72
N MET A 101 -4.72 33.76 2.70
CA MET A 101 -3.52 34.59 2.85
C MET A 101 -3.35 35.62 1.72
N ILE A 102 -3.74 35.28 0.48
CA ILE A 102 -3.67 36.18 -0.68
C ILE A 102 -4.64 37.35 -0.52
N TRP A 103 -5.87 37.06 -0.07
CA TRP A 103 -6.94 38.05 0.00
C TRP A 103 -6.93 38.87 1.28
N MET A 104 -6.27 38.38 2.33
CA MET A 104 -6.16 39.08 3.62
C MET A 104 -5.50 40.48 3.45
N PRO A 105 -6.03 41.54 4.09
CA PRO A 105 -5.47 42.89 3.95
C PRO A 105 -4.03 42.95 4.40
N GLU A 106 -3.15 43.60 3.64
CA GLU A 106 -1.76 43.81 4.00
C GLU A 106 -1.66 45.10 4.83
N ARG A 107 -1.07 45.01 6.03
CA ARG A 107 -0.85 46.18 6.90
C ARG A 107 0.52 46.84 6.68
N ALA A 108 1.44 46.16 5.98
CA ALA A 108 2.82 46.60 5.77
C ALA A 108 3.25 46.49 4.29
N TYR A 109 3.99 47.48 3.81
CA TYR A 109 4.40 47.65 2.39
C TYR A 109 5.31 46.53 1.83
N PHE A 110 5.97 45.74 2.67
CA PHE A 110 6.80 44.58 2.27
C PHE A 110 6.17 43.22 2.66
N ALA A 111 4.88 43.20 3.04
CA ALA A 111 4.23 42.00 3.57
C ALA A 111 4.13 40.86 2.53
N SER A 112 4.00 41.16 1.24
CA SER A 112 3.72 40.15 0.22
C SER A 112 4.83 39.10 0.08
N PHE A 113 6.12 39.50 0.14
CA PHE A 113 7.23 38.55 0.07
C PHE A 113 7.31 37.68 1.34
N THR A 114 7.15 38.27 2.52
CA THR A 114 7.13 37.53 3.79
C THR A 114 5.97 36.52 3.83
N ARG A 115 4.78 36.90 3.36
CA ARG A 115 3.62 36.00 3.25
C ARG A 115 3.84 34.86 2.28
N PHE A 116 4.53 35.12 1.17
CA PHE A 116 4.92 34.06 0.25
C PHE A 116 5.86 33.04 0.92
N ILE A 117 6.88 33.50 1.65
CA ILE A 117 7.77 32.62 2.40
C ILE A 117 7.03 31.86 3.51
N GLN A 118 6.12 32.52 4.23
CA GLN A 118 5.26 31.87 5.22
C GLN A 118 4.38 30.79 4.60
N PHE A 119 3.79 31.05 3.43
CA PHE A 119 3.02 30.05 2.70
C PHE A 119 3.89 28.84 2.33
N LEU A 120 5.12 29.05 1.84
CA LEU A 120 6.06 27.96 1.58
C LEU A 120 6.42 27.17 2.85
N LEU A 121 6.58 27.83 4.00
CA LEU A 121 6.78 27.15 5.28
C LEU A 121 5.55 26.35 5.72
N ILE A 122 4.33 26.86 5.49
CA ILE A 122 3.09 26.13 5.76
C ILE A 122 3.03 24.87 4.88
N VAL A 123 3.32 25.01 3.58
CA VAL A 123 3.44 23.86 2.66
C VAL A 123 4.45 22.86 3.20
N LEU A 124 5.65 23.32 3.59
CA LEU A 124 6.70 22.47 4.17
C LEU A 124 6.22 21.73 5.42
N ILE A 125 5.55 22.42 6.35
CA ILE A 125 5.02 21.82 7.60
C ILE A 125 3.98 20.75 7.29
N VAL A 126 3.02 21.04 6.39
CA VAL A 126 1.99 20.08 5.98
C VAL A 126 2.63 18.85 5.31
N GLN A 127 3.61 19.07 4.42
CA GLN A 127 4.32 17.98 3.77
C GLN A 127 5.15 17.14 4.75
N LEU A 128 5.82 17.77 5.72
CA LEU A 128 6.58 17.09 6.75
C LEU A 128 5.64 16.24 7.64
N ALA A 129 4.47 16.76 7.98
CA ALA A 129 3.45 16.04 8.76
C ALA A 129 2.90 14.83 7.99
N LEU A 130 2.57 14.99 6.70
CA LEU A 130 2.11 13.89 5.84
C LEU A 130 3.22 12.84 5.63
N LEU A 131 4.47 13.28 5.45
CA LEU A 131 5.63 12.41 5.33
C LEU A 131 5.85 11.60 6.62
N HIS A 132 5.74 12.25 7.77
CA HIS A 132 5.81 11.61 9.09
C HIS A 132 4.72 10.55 9.22
N LEU A 133 3.46 10.91 8.99
CA LEU A 133 2.32 9.99 9.02
C LEU A 133 2.57 8.76 8.14
N ARG A 134 3.10 8.98 6.94
CA ARG A 134 3.40 7.90 5.99
C ARG A 134 4.50 6.97 6.49
N LEU A 135 5.59 7.52 7.01
CA LEU A 135 6.70 6.73 7.56
C LEU A 135 6.25 5.94 8.79
N PHE A 136 5.48 6.60 9.66
CA PHE A 136 5.09 6.08 10.96
C PHE A 136 4.01 5.00 10.86
N VAL A 137 2.98 5.18 10.03
CA VAL A 137 1.97 4.14 9.78
C VAL A 137 2.62 2.91 9.14
N LYS A 138 3.57 3.09 8.21
CA LYS A 138 4.30 1.95 7.64
C LYS A 138 5.13 1.21 8.69
N ALA A 139 5.70 1.91 9.66
CA ALA A 139 6.48 1.30 10.74
C ALA A 139 5.59 0.54 11.74
N SER A 140 4.39 1.06 12.06
CA SER A 140 3.49 0.48 13.06
C SER A 140 2.80 -0.80 12.61
N GLN A 141 2.73 -1.08 11.30
CA GLN A 141 2.10 -2.29 10.76
C GLN A 141 2.91 -3.58 10.98
N ARG A 142 4.15 -3.49 11.49
CA ARG A 142 5.00 -4.68 11.73
C ARG A 142 4.56 -5.51 12.94
N TYR A 143 4.10 -4.85 14.01
CA TYR A 143 3.60 -5.50 15.23
C TYR A 143 2.38 -4.74 15.76
N VAL A 144 1.20 -5.29 15.53
CA VAL A 144 -0.07 -4.64 15.87
C VAL A 144 -0.61 -5.19 17.20
N THR A 145 -0.26 -4.54 18.30
CA THR A 145 -0.86 -4.77 19.63
C THR A 145 -1.77 -3.60 20.01
N GLY A 146 -2.68 -3.78 20.98
CA GLY A 146 -3.53 -2.69 21.48
C GLY A 146 -2.74 -1.51 22.04
N PHE A 147 -1.60 -1.78 22.67
CA PHE A 147 -0.65 -0.76 23.14
C PHE A 147 -0.07 0.04 21.98
N THR A 148 0.53 -0.62 20.97
CA THR A 148 1.11 0.05 19.80
C THR A 148 0.05 0.85 19.05
N ARG A 149 -1.18 0.33 18.90
CA ARG A 149 -2.28 1.03 18.25
C ARG A 149 -2.64 2.34 18.96
N THR A 150 -2.70 2.32 20.29
CA THR A 150 -3.00 3.52 21.10
C THR A 150 -1.89 4.55 20.96
N VAL A 151 -0.63 4.13 21.10
CA VAL A 151 0.54 5.01 20.93
C VAL A 151 0.58 5.61 19.52
N THR A 152 0.24 4.82 18.50
CA THR A 152 0.17 5.30 17.11
C THR A 152 -0.87 6.41 16.94
N VAL A 153 -2.10 6.20 17.42
CA VAL A 153 -3.18 7.20 17.31
C VAL A 153 -2.82 8.48 18.07
N VAL A 154 -2.29 8.36 19.29
CA VAL A 154 -1.88 9.51 20.10
C VAL A 154 -0.75 10.28 19.43
N THR A 155 0.25 9.59 18.88
CA THR A 155 1.37 10.25 18.18
C THR A 155 0.89 10.95 16.92
N ILE A 156 0.02 10.32 16.13
CA ILE A 156 -0.60 10.95 14.95
C ILE A 156 -1.36 12.22 15.36
N ALA A 157 -2.19 12.16 16.41
CA ALA A 157 -2.93 13.31 16.90
C ALA A 157 -2.00 14.44 17.36
N LEU A 158 -0.90 14.11 18.03
CA LEU A 158 0.11 15.08 18.46
C LEU A 158 0.85 15.71 17.28
N VAL A 159 1.20 14.95 16.25
CA VAL A 159 1.86 15.47 15.05
C VAL A 159 0.93 16.40 14.27
N VAL A 160 -0.33 16.01 14.10
CA VAL A 160 -1.34 16.85 13.43
C VAL A 160 -1.61 18.12 14.26
N GLY A 161 -1.75 17.98 15.58
CA GLY A 161 -1.90 19.11 16.49
C GLY A 161 -0.69 20.05 16.47
N LEU A 162 0.53 19.50 16.47
CA LEU A 162 1.77 20.27 16.34
C LEU A 162 1.84 21.01 15.01
N ALA A 163 1.46 20.37 13.90
CA ALA A 163 1.40 21.03 12.59
C ALA A 163 0.42 22.20 12.59
N ALA A 164 -0.76 22.04 13.21
CA ALA A 164 -1.73 23.13 13.38
C ALA A 164 -1.20 24.25 14.29
N LEU A 165 -0.54 23.90 15.38
CA LEU A 165 0.12 24.86 16.29
C LEU A 165 1.29 25.59 15.62
N LEU A 166 1.99 24.98 14.68
CA LEU A 166 2.99 25.70 13.89
C LEU A 166 2.33 26.57 12.82
N MET A 167 1.25 26.11 12.19
CA MET A 167 0.55 26.85 11.13
C MET A 167 -0.14 28.13 11.64
N ALA A 168 -0.76 28.09 12.82
CA ALA A 168 -1.50 29.23 13.36
C ALA A 168 -0.68 30.54 13.45
N PRO A 169 0.54 30.57 14.02
CA PRO A 169 1.35 31.79 14.05
C PRO A 169 1.84 32.21 12.67
N LEU A 170 1.97 31.29 11.70
CA LEU A 170 2.32 31.68 10.32
C LEU A 170 1.15 32.36 9.60
N VAL A 171 -0.08 31.92 9.83
CA VAL A 171 -1.28 32.50 9.20
C VAL A 171 -1.71 33.80 9.88
N LEU A 172 -1.61 33.86 11.21
CA LEU A 172 -2.18 34.95 12.02
C LEU A 172 -1.14 35.93 12.56
N TRP A 173 0.12 35.86 12.12
CA TRP A 173 1.24 36.66 12.62
C TRP A 173 0.93 38.16 12.75
N GLU A 174 0.18 38.72 11.80
CA GLU A 174 -0.11 40.17 11.76
C GLU A 174 -1.25 40.62 12.69
N TYR A 175 -2.01 39.68 13.24
CA TYR A 175 -3.27 39.95 13.96
C TYR A 175 -3.22 39.52 15.42
N VAL A 176 -2.39 38.52 15.74
CA VAL A 176 -2.36 37.90 17.05
C VAL A 176 -0.93 37.80 17.54
N ASP A 177 -0.64 38.45 18.66
CA ASP A 177 0.60 38.23 19.39
C ASP A 177 0.51 36.94 20.21
N PHE A 178 1.32 35.96 19.84
CA PHE A 178 1.42 34.70 20.56
C PHE A 178 2.33 34.86 21.78
N ARG A 179 1.75 34.72 22.97
CA ARG A 179 2.48 34.82 24.23
C ARG A 179 3.42 33.63 24.44
N ASP A 180 4.42 33.78 25.30
CA ASP A 180 5.42 32.74 25.62
C ASP A 180 4.81 31.36 25.95
N LEU A 181 3.65 31.34 26.62
CA LEU A 181 2.94 30.11 26.95
C LEU A 181 2.58 29.27 25.71
N TYR A 182 2.25 29.92 24.59
CA TYR A 182 1.96 29.25 23.32
C TYR A 182 3.16 28.44 22.82
N TRP A 183 4.33 29.06 22.79
CA TRP A 183 5.57 28.42 22.36
C TRP A 183 5.97 27.27 23.28
N ARG A 184 5.65 27.33 24.57
CA ARG A 184 5.84 26.19 25.49
C ARG A 184 4.96 25.01 25.10
N PHE A 185 3.70 25.23 24.73
CA PHE A 185 2.83 24.15 24.24
C PHE A 185 3.33 23.57 22.92
N VAL A 186 3.79 24.40 21.99
CA VAL A 186 4.40 23.95 20.72
C VAL A 186 5.61 23.05 21.01
N VAL A 187 6.53 23.51 21.86
CA VAL A 187 7.74 22.74 22.22
C VAL A 187 7.40 21.45 22.95
N ALA A 188 6.47 21.49 23.91
CA ALA A 188 6.02 20.30 24.63
C ALA A 188 5.39 19.27 23.68
N ALA A 189 4.53 19.71 22.76
CA ALA A 189 3.95 18.84 21.73
C ALA A 189 5.02 18.27 20.78
N ALA A 190 6.02 19.07 20.41
CA ALA A 190 7.15 18.62 19.57
C ALA A 190 7.98 17.53 20.25
N ILE A 191 8.31 17.70 21.53
CA ILE A 191 9.05 16.70 22.31
C ILE A 191 8.21 15.42 22.44
N LEU A 192 6.92 15.54 22.80
CA LEU A 192 6.04 14.38 22.97
C LEU A 192 5.84 13.61 21.65
N ALA A 193 5.69 14.32 20.53
CA ALA A 193 5.64 13.74 19.20
C ALA A 193 6.95 13.04 18.82
N ALA A 194 8.11 13.64 19.11
CA ALA A 194 9.41 13.04 18.87
C ALA A 194 9.59 11.74 19.68
N VAL A 195 9.21 11.74 20.95
CA VAL A 195 9.24 10.55 21.81
C VAL A 195 8.29 9.45 21.30
N GLY A 196 7.05 9.80 20.93
CA GLY A 196 6.11 8.85 20.33
C GLY A 196 6.65 8.22 19.03
N SER A 197 7.41 9.00 18.27
CA SER A 197 8.02 8.55 17.00
C SER A 197 9.17 7.57 17.19
N THR A 198 9.95 7.70 18.28
CA THR A 198 11.10 6.82 18.57
C THR A 198 10.71 5.55 19.31
N LEU A 199 9.58 5.53 20.00
CA LEU A 199 9.08 4.37 20.74
C LEU A 199 8.82 3.16 19.84
N ILE A 200 8.16 3.34 18.70
CA ILE A 200 7.79 2.24 17.79
C ILE A 200 9.00 1.48 17.24
N PRO A 201 10.04 2.12 16.66
CA PRO A 201 11.20 1.38 16.17
C PRO A 201 11.95 0.67 17.30
N LEU A 202 12.00 1.23 18.52
CA LEU A 202 12.66 0.60 19.66
C LEU A 202 11.93 -0.67 20.12
N VAL A 203 10.61 -0.61 20.22
CA VAL A 203 9.75 -1.77 20.50
C VAL A 203 9.91 -2.82 19.39
N ASN A 204 9.91 -2.40 18.13
CA ASN A 204 10.10 -3.29 16.99
C ASN A 204 11.48 -3.97 16.96
N VAL A 205 12.54 -3.33 17.49
CA VAL A 205 13.86 -3.96 17.68
C VAL A 205 13.86 -4.93 18.86
N LEU A 206 13.23 -4.56 19.97
CA LEU A 206 13.16 -5.37 21.18
C LEU A 206 12.38 -6.67 20.97
N PHE A 207 11.31 -6.63 20.17
CA PHE A 207 10.47 -7.78 19.85
C PHE A 207 10.77 -8.39 18.48
N ALA A 208 11.86 -8.02 17.81
CA ALA A 208 12.25 -8.69 16.57
C ALA A 208 12.59 -10.17 16.87
N PRO A 209 11.96 -11.15 16.20
CA PRO A 209 12.31 -12.55 16.38
C PRO A 209 13.79 -12.70 16.07
N LYS A 210 14.54 -13.14 17.10
CA LYS A 210 15.93 -13.52 16.95
C LYS A 210 15.93 -14.56 15.85
N LYS A 211 16.42 -14.23 14.65
CA LYS A 211 16.64 -15.21 13.59
C LYS A 211 17.38 -16.35 14.27
N GLU A 212 16.70 -17.49 14.42
CA GLU A 212 17.36 -18.69 14.87
C GLU A 212 18.53 -18.87 13.91
N ARG A 213 19.73 -18.70 14.46
CA ARG A 213 20.96 -18.97 13.76
C ARG A 213 20.78 -20.39 13.28
N ALA A 214 20.59 -20.56 11.96
CA ALA A 214 20.34 -21.84 11.32
C ALA A 214 21.21 -22.87 12.04
N ALA A 215 20.57 -23.76 12.79
CA ALA A 215 21.26 -24.83 13.47
C ALA A 215 22.05 -25.51 12.37
N THR A 216 23.38 -25.43 12.46
CA THR A 216 24.27 -26.19 11.60
C THR A 216 23.73 -27.61 11.60
N PRO A 217 23.33 -28.18 10.44
CA PRO A 217 22.75 -29.52 10.42
C PRO A 217 23.73 -30.44 11.15
N PRO A 218 23.29 -31.20 12.16
CA PRO A 218 24.15 -32.20 12.77
C PRO A 218 24.59 -33.11 11.63
N PHE A 219 25.90 -33.27 11.47
CA PHE A 219 26.49 -34.19 10.51
C PHE A 219 25.69 -35.49 10.53
N ALA A 220 25.01 -35.77 9.42
CA ALA A 220 24.30 -37.01 9.24
C ALA A 220 25.30 -38.15 9.41
N HIS A 221 25.09 -38.96 10.46
CA HIS A 221 25.73 -40.26 10.54
C HIS A 221 25.29 -41.05 9.31
N VAL A 222 26.23 -41.26 8.39
CA VAL A 222 26.09 -42.21 7.29
C VAL A 222 25.86 -43.60 7.90
N PRO A 223 24.77 -44.30 7.59
CA PRO A 223 24.57 -45.66 8.07
C PRO A 223 25.56 -46.59 7.38
N ALA A 224 26.49 -47.14 8.14
CA ALA A 224 27.38 -48.21 7.67
C ALA A 224 26.57 -49.51 7.48
N ALA A 225 26.72 -50.10 6.31
CA ALA A 225 26.15 -51.40 5.95
C ALA A 225 26.67 -52.54 6.87
N PRO A 226 25.90 -53.63 7.05
CA PRO A 226 26.23 -54.66 8.02
C PRO A 226 27.23 -55.67 7.45
N MET A 227 28.40 -55.80 8.08
CA MET A 227 29.26 -56.96 7.86
C MET A 227 30.11 -57.30 9.11
N GLY A 228 29.79 -58.45 9.73
CA GLY A 228 30.76 -59.43 10.24
C GLY A 228 31.63 -59.16 11.47
N HIS A 229 31.29 -59.86 12.56
CA HIS A 229 32.16 -60.51 13.57
C HIS A 229 33.10 -59.71 14.51
N ALA A 230 32.90 -60.01 15.81
CA ALA A 230 33.60 -59.71 17.07
C ALA A 230 35.16 -59.85 17.07
N PRO A 231 35.94 -59.40 18.10
CA PRO A 231 35.58 -59.37 19.52
C PRO A 231 36.05 -58.19 20.40
N ALA A 232 35.62 -58.30 21.66
CA ALA A 232 35.64 -57.38 22.80
C ALA A 232 37.00 -56.83 23.25
N LEU A 233 36.97 -55.65 23.91
CA LEU A 233 37.62 -55.39 25.21
C LEU A 233 37.20 -54.02 25.83
N ALA A 234 36.57 -54.13 27.01
CA ALA A 234 36.67 -53.29 28.23
C ALA A 234 36.62 -51.74 28.17
N ALA A 235 35.68 -51.14 28.93
CA ALA A 235 35.94 -50.52 30.25
C ALA A 235 35.05 -49.28 30.56
N GLY A 236 34.53 -49.25 31.80
CA GLY A 236 33.98 -48.07 32.49
C GLY A 236 32.50 -47.82 32.21
N GLY A 237 31.57 -47.80 33.16
CA GLY A 237 31.65 -47.45 34.57
C GLY A 237 30.44 -46.55 34.84
N TYR A 238 29.36 -47.11 35.36
CA TYR A 238 28.14 -46.37 35.74
C TYR A 238 28.33 -45.75 37.13
N PRO A 239 27.78 -44.55 37.36
CA PRO A 239 26.98 -44.36 38.56
C PRO A 239 25.61 -43.69 38.27
N PRO A 240 24.63 -43.84 39.19
CA PRO A 240 23.22 -43.61 38.92
C PRO A 240 22.73 -42.17 39.15
N ALA A 241 21.49 -41.98 38.69
CA ALA A 241 20.61 -40.82 38.72
C ALA A 241 20.72 -39.83 39.91
N ALA A 242 20.55 -38.54 39.59
CA ALA A 242 20.10 -37.52 40.52
C ALA A 242 19.14 -36.56 39.77
N ASP A 243 17.98 -36.34 40.38
CA ASP A 243 16.84 -35.56 39.93
C ASP A 243 17.18 -34.10 39.54
N ALA A 244 16.59 -33.63 38.44
CA ALA A 244 16.40 -32.20 38.18
C ALA A 244 15.10 -31.98 37.38
N ALA A 245 14.06 -31.64 38.15
CA ALA A 245 12.81 -30.96 37.80
C ALA A 245 12.57 -30.61 36.32
N ALA A 246 11.58 -31.30 35.73
CA ALA A 246 10.85 -30.80 34.58
C ALA A 246 9.91 -29.65 35.02
N PRO A 247 9.90 -28.48 34.35
CA PRO A 247 8.77 -27.58 34.42
C PRO A 247 7.63 -28.18 33.60
N GLU A 248 6.46 -28.30 34.24
CA GLU A 248 5.20 -28.70 33.63
C GLU A 248 4.92 -27.88 32.36
N ALA A 249 5.09 -28.53 31.21
CA ALA A 249 4.64 -27.98 29.95
C ALA A 249 3.11 -28.03 29.93
N HIS A 250 2.51 -26.85 29.89
CA HIS A 250 1.09 -26.68 29.55
C HIS A 250 0.80 -27.46 28.26
N ALA A 251 -0.02 -28.51 28.38
CA ALA A 251 -0.58 -29.24 27.25
C ALA A 251 -1.52 -28.30 26.48
N GLY A 252 -0.96 -27.52 25.56
CA GLY A 252 -1.71 -26.93 24.47
C GLY A 252 -2.07 -28.03 23.48
N GLU A 253 -3.34 -28.09 23.09
CA GLU A 253 -3.78 -28.88 21.94
C GLU A 253 -2.85 -28.58 20.74
N PRO A 254 -2.36 -29.60 20.00
CA PRO A 254 -1.57 -29.36 18.81
C PRO A 254 -2.44 -28.63 17.79
N GLU A 255 -2.25 -27.31 17.69
CA GLU A 255 -2.86 -26.46 16.68
C GLU A 255 -2.40 -26.99 15.32
N LEU A 256 -3.28 -27.72 14.64
CA LEU A 256 -3.01 -28.31 13.32
C LEU A 256 -2.73 -27.17 12.34
N LEU A 257 -1.46 -26.97 12.02
CA LEU A 257 -1.03 -25.99 11.03
C LEU A 257 -1.76 -26.26 9.70
N PRO A 258 -2.23 -25.22 9.01
CA PRO A 258 -2.91 -25.37 7.72
C PRO A 258 -1.98 -26.02 6.70
N TRP A 259 -2.51 -26.99 5.94
CA TRP A 259 -1.72 -27.75 4.96
C TRP A 259 -1.15 -26.84 3.87
N PRO A 260 0.13 -26.98 3.48
CA PRO A 260 0.73 -26.13 2.45
C PRO A 260 0.08 -26.28 1.06
N THR A 261 0.01 -25.16 0.32
CA THR A 261 -0.50 -25.11 -1.06
C THR A 261 0.59 -24.67 -2.04
N TYR A 262 0.36 -24.90 -3.33
CA TYR A 262 1.18 -24.37 -4.42
C TYR A 262 1.14 -22.83 -4.45
N VAL A 263 1.94 -22.23 -5.33
CA VAL A 263 2.00 -20.76 -5.55
C VAL A 263 0.66 -20.14 -5.96
N ASP A 264 -0.29 -20.96 -6.42
CA ASP A 264 -1.66 -20.56 -6.73
C ASP A 264 -2.51 -20.30 -5.47
N GLY A 265 -2.07 -20.74 -4.29
CA GLY A 265 -2.75 -20.56 -3.02
C GLY A 265 -4.01 -21.40 -2.84
N VAL A 266 -4.30 -22.32 -3.77
CA VAL A 266 -5.55 -23.10 -3.78
C VAL A 266 -5.28 -24.59 -3.91
N THR A 267 -4.29 -24.99 -4.70
CA THR A 267 -3.99 -26.41 -4.89
C THR A 267 -3.12 -26.90 -3.73
N PRO A 268 -3.55 -27.88 -2.93
CA PRO A 268 -2.73 -28.42 -1.85
C PRO A 268 -1.55 -29.24 -2.38
N LEU A 269 -0.41 -29.19 -1.70
CA LEU A 269 0.75 -30.02 -2.06
C LEU A 269 0.43 -31.50 -1.87
N PRO A 270 0.88 -32.40 -2.76
CA PRO A 270 0.81 -33.84 -2.54
C PRO A 270 1.46 -34.23 -1.21
N TYR A 271 1.00 -35.33 -0.60
CA TYR A 271 1.60 -35.86 0.62
C TYR A 271 2.40 -37.12 0.33
N MET A 272 3.53 -37.25 1.01
CA MET A 272 4.36 -38.45 0.98
C MET A 272 3.76 -39.54 1.90
N PRO A 273 4.20 -40.81 1.77
CA PRO A 273 3.70 -41.91 2.61
C PRO A 273 3.90 -41.71 4.12
N ASP A 274 4.80 -40.81 4.52
CA ASP A 274 5.07 -40.39 5.90
C ASP A 274 4.12 -39.28 6.39
N GLY A 275 3.20 -38.82 5.54
CA GLY A 275 2.26 -37.75 5.84
C GLY A 275 2.87 -36.35 5.81
N GLN A 276 4.08 -36.17 5.26
CA GLN A 276 4.68 -34.86 5.07
C GLN A 276 4.34 -34.28 3.69
N PRO A 277 4.27 -32.94 3.55
CA PRO A 277 4.07 -32.29 2.26
C PRO A 277 5.28 -32.51 1.32
N ASP A 278 4.99 -32.85 0.07
CA ASP A 278 5.99 -33.05 -0.99
C ASP A 278 6.49 -31.69 -1.52
N TRP A 279 7.53 -31.17 -0.86
CA TRP A 279 8.18 -29.92 -1.28
C TRP A 279 8.92 -30.04 -2.62
N GLY A 280 9.25 -31.26 -3.08
CA GLY A 280 9.81 -31.48 -4.40
C GLY A 280 8.84 -31.03 -5.48
N ALA A 281 7.58 -31.44 -5.34
CA ALA A 281 6.47 -31.08 -6.23
C ALA A 281 6.24 -29.57 -6.29
N TYR A 282 6.48 -28.81 -5.21
CA TYR A 282 6.34 -27.36 -5.20
C TYR A 282 7.29 -26.66 -6.21
N TYR A 283 8.50 -27.19 -6.38
CA TYR A 283 9.48 -26.62 -7.30
C TYR A 283 9.43 -27.24 -8.69
N SER A 284 9.15 -28.54 -8.80
CA SER A 284 9.11 -29.25 -10.08
C SER A 284 7.76 -29.10 -10.81
N GLY A 285 6.67 -28.89 -10.08
CA GLY A 285 5.30 -28.96 -10.59
C GLY A 285 4.75 -30.39 -10.69
N ASP A 286 5.60 -31.41 -10.57
CA ASP A 286 5.23 -32.82 -10.69
C ASP A 286 5.39 -33.56 -9.34
N PRO A 287 4.43 -34.43 -8.94
CA PRO A 287 4.54 -35.22 -7.71
C PRO A 287 5.78 -36.11 -7.69
N SER A 288 6.47 -36.15 -6.55
CA SER A 288 7.59 -37.06 -6.31
C SER A 288 7.11 -38.53 -6.34
N PRO A 289 7.97 -39.48 -6.72
CA PRO A 289 7.61 -40.89 -6.77
C PRO A 289 7.02 -41.38 -5.43
N GLY A 290 5.78 -41.88 -5.45
CA GLY A 290 5.08 -42.36 -4.25
C GLY A 290 4.26 -41.29 -3.50
N ALA A 291 4.27 -40.04 -3.94
CA ALA A 291 3.41 -38.99 -3.40
C ALA A 291 1.94 -39.18 -3.87
N GLN A 292 1.00 -38.87 -2.98
CA GLN A 292 -0.43 -38.94 -3.23
C GLN A 292 -1.01 -37.54 -3.34
N VAL A 293 -1.77 -37.30 -4.42
CA VAL A 293 -2.45 -36.03 -4.67
C VAL A 293 -3.84 -36.08 -4.03
N PHE A 294 -4.28 -34.97 -3.45
CA PHE A 294 -5.67 -34.84 -3.00
C PHE A 294 -6.60 -34.94 -4.22
N GLY A 295 -7.44 -35.97 -4.26
CA GLY A 295 -8.42 -36.15 -5.34
C GLY A 295 -9.46 -35.03 -5.36
N PRO A 296 -10.19 -34.85 -6.49
CA PRO A 296 -11.26 -33.85 -6.56
C PRO A 296 -12.28 -34.11 -5.46
N ILE A 297 -12.53 -33.06 -4.67
CA ILE A 297 -13.57 -33.04 -3.64
C ILE A 297 -14.91 -33.11 -4.41
N HIS A 298 -15.49 -34.32 -4.51
CA HIS A 298 -16.91 -34.40 -4.80
C HIS A 298 -17.63 -33.67 -3.65
N PRO A 299 -18.52 -32.69 -3.93
CA PRO A 299 -19.34 -32.13 -2.88
C PRO A 299 -20.08 -33.28 -2.18
N PRO A 300 -20.16 -33.28 -0.83
CA PRO A 300 -20.90 -34.31 -0.13
C PRO A 300 -22.32 -34.35 -0.68
N ALA A 301 -22.73 -35.54 -1.11
CA ALA A 301 -24.12 -35.80 -1.47
C ALA A 301 -25.03 -35.31 -0.33
N PRO A 302 -26.11 -34.57 -0.61
CA PRO A 302 -27.03 -34.11 0.42
C PRO A 302 -27.50 -35.30 1.25
N ALA A 303 -27.32 -35.20 2.57
CA ALA A 303 -27.86 -36.17 3.52
C ALA A 303 -29.38 -36.30 3.34
N PRO A 304 -29.97 -37.49 3.51
CA PRO A 304 -31.42 -37.65 3.49
C PRO A 304 -32.04 -36.75 4.57
N GLN A 305 -32.88 -35.80 4.14
CA GLN A 305 -33.67 -34.99 5.07
C GLN A 305 -34.65 -35.91 5.82
N PRO A 306 -34.81 -35.77 7.15
CA PRO A 306 -35.85 -36.47 7.90
C PRO A 306 -37.25 -36.10 7.37
N GLU A 307 -38.06 -37.13 7.11
CA GLU A 307 -39.46 -36.99 6.74
C GLU A 307 -40.23 -36.13 7.74
N ALA A 308 -40.79 -35.02 7.27
CA ALA A 308 -41.81 -34.28 7.98
C ALA A 308 -43.16 -35.03 7.90
N PRO A 309 -43.97 -35.06 8.98
CA PRO A 309 -45.22 -35.79 9.00
C PRO A 309 -46.23 -35.23 8.00
N GLN A 310 -46.83 -36.18 7.28
CA GLN A 310 -47.81 -36.01 6.20
C GLN A 310 -49.07 -35.27 6.68
N ASN A 311 -49.38 -34.13 6.05
CA ASN A 311 -50.70 -33.50 6.15
C ASN A 311 -51.60 -33.93 4.99
N HIS A 312 -52.84 -34.23 5.35
CA HIS A 312 -53.95 -34.72 4.53
C HIS A 312 -54.39 -33.75 3.39
N PRO A 313 -55.15 -34.24 2.39
CA PRO A 313 -55.26 -33.61 1.07
C PRO A 313 -56.34 -32.52 0.97
N VAL A 314 -56.07 -31.50 0.14
CA VAL A 314 -57.02 -30.47 -0.31
C VAL A 314 -57.43 -30.76 -1.78
N PRO A 315 -58.73 -30.75 -2.14
CA PRO A 315 -59.22 -31.01 -3.50
C PRO A 315 -59.03 -29.80 -4.47
N PRO A 316 -59.15 -30.02 -5.79
CA PRO A 316 -58.48 -29.20 -6.81
C PRO A 316 -59.27 -27.97 -7.26
N GLN A 317 -58.54 -26.87 -7.54
CA GLN A 317 -59.04 -25.73 -8.32
C GLN A 317 -58.42 -25.72 -9.73
N PRO A 318 -59.20 -25.43 -10.79
CA PRO A 318 -58.78 -25.65 -12.17
C PRO A 318 -58.14 -24.42 -12.83
N GLY A 319 -57.04 -24.68 -13.54
CA GLY A 319 -56.78 -24.12 -14.87
C GLY A 319 -55.90 -22.87 -14.96
N PHE A 320 -54.60 -23.06 -15.21
CA PHE A 320 -53.83 -22.28 -16.18
C PHE A 320 -52.77 -23.18 -16.83
N GLN A 321 -52.73 -23.17 -18.17
CA GLN A 321 -51.92 -24.03 -19.02
C GLN A 321 -50.43 -23.64 -18.95
N ASN A 322 -49.58 -24.60 -18.57
CA ASN A 322 -48.12 -24.48 -18.67
C ASN A 322 -47.67 -24.71 -20.13
N PHE A 323 -46.97 -23.74 -20.71
CA PHE A 323 -46.08 -23.98 -21.84
C PHE A 323 -44.71 -24.45 -21.31
N PRO A 324 -44.07 -25.45 -21.92
CA PRO A 324 -42.71 -25.86 -21.53
C PRO A 324 -41.67 -24.83 -22.02
N PRO A 325 -40.68 -24.44 -21.20
CA PRO A 325 -39.54 -23.66 -21.66
C PRO A 325 -38.62 -24.51 -22.56
N PRO A 326 -37.92 -23.88 -23.54
CA PRO A 326 -36.99 -24.58 -24.42
C PRO A 326 -35.78 -25.13 -23.64
N GLN A 327 -35.44 -26.39 -23.90
CA GLN A 327 -34.28 -27.06 -23.34
C GLN A 327 -33.00 -26.45 -23.92
N ALA A 328 -32.11 -25.96 -23.06
CA ALA A 328 -30.76 -25.57 -23.43
C ALA A 328 -29.91 -26.83 -23.73
N PRO A 329 -28.95 -26.77 -24.68
CA PRO A 329 -28.04 -27.87 -24.94
C PRO A 329 -27.14 -28.14 -23.71
N PRO A 330 -26.76 -29.41 -23.48
CA PRO A 330 -25.97 -29.79 -22.32
C PRO A 330 -24.56 -29.19 -22.38
N GLY A 331 -24.20 -28.35 -21.41
CA GLY A 331 -22.80 -27.93 -21.20
C GLY A 331 -22.52 -26.45 -20.89
N TYR A 332 -23.45 -25.66 -20.34
CA TYR A 332 -23.17 -24.26 -20.00
C TYR A 332 -23.79 -23.82 -18.65
N ASP A 333 -23.05 -23.97 -17.56
CA ASP A 333 -23.36 -23.42 -16.23
C ASP A 333 -22.43 -22.25 -15.91
N GLY A 334 -22.52 -21.16 -16.67
CA GLY A 334 -21.66 -19.98 -16.53
C GLY A 334 -22.43 -18.70 -16.28
N PHE A 335 -22.46 -18.24 -15.02
CA PHE A 335 -22.64 -16.83 -14.65
C PHE A 335 -21.24 -16.21 -14.49
N PRO A 336 -20.97 -14.96 -14.94
CA PRO A 336 -21.90 -13.92 -15.42
C PRO A 336 -22.12 -13.90 -16.94
N PRO A 337 -23.17 -13.21 -17.44
CA PRO A 337 -23.47 -13.13 -18.88
C PRO A 337 -22.42 -12.36 -19.69
N PRO A 338 -22.22 -12.69 -20.98
CA PRO A 338 -21.31 -11.97 -21.85
C PRO A 338 -21.80 -10.53 -22.13
N PRO A 339 -20.89 -9.55 -22.25
CA PRO A 339 -21.24 -8.17 -22.55
C PRO A 339 -21.86 -8.02 -23.95
N PRO A 340 -22.78 -7.06 -24.16
CA PRO A 340 -23.35 -6.79 -25.47
C PRO A 340 -22.29 -6.26 -26.44
N LEU A 341 -22.28 -6.78 -27.66
CA LEU A 341 -21.40 -6.32 -28.74
C LEU A 341 -21.76 -4.88 -29.17
N PRO A 342 -20.76 -4.05 -29.54
CA PRO A 342 -21.02 -2.72 -30.06
C PRO A 342 -21.75 -2.75 -31.41
N PRO A 343 -22.61 -1.76 -31.71
CA PRO A 343 -23.22 -1.61 -33.03
C PRO A 343 -22.13 -1.34 -34.07
N ARG A 344 -22.19 -2.07 -35.19
CA ARG A 344 -21.27 -1.89 -36.33
C ARG A 344 -21.69 -0.63 -37.11
N PRO A 345 -20.81 0.37 -37.29
CA PRO A 345 -20.93 1.36 -38.35
C PRO A 345 -20.46 0.79 -39.71
#